data_AF-A0A7C8NPL3-F1
#
_entry.id   AF-A0A7C8NPL3-F1
#
_cell.length_a   1.000
_cell.length_b   1.000
_cell.length_c   1.000
_cell.angle_alpha   90.00
_cell.angle_beta   90.00
_cell.angle_gamma   90.00
#
_symmetry.space_group_name_H-M   'P 1'
#
loop_
_entity.id
_entity.type
_entity.pdbx_description
1 polymer ?
#
loop_
_entity_poly.entity_id
_entity_poly.type
_entity_poly.pdbx_seq_one_letter_code
_entity_poly.pdbx_strand_id
1 'polypeptide(L)'
;MRLLLSSLLVQAGYVACHSIQRRQEVSSTDVCLRWAHQATIVDSTLYIYGGRSRKSSQQTENTWNNDFLSLSLSKDFNIASTPLTGLPKPNGPPAVALGYLWHDYSSLYLYGGQYSDTPPVEPDPFELWKYSIKESKWSTDASTTNTQQKIERAAEGAGVTIPNRDNPRGYYFGGHLDGYTTNGWSQSTPRLYLTSMIEYDMSSSTWTNHTEEGASFPERADGVVVYIPWGGDGILLALGGGDNVTFSQLNVIDVFDIKKSKWTKQATTGPTPQIRVNACAVVFSAPDNSSHNIYMYGGQNLQPAGEQTQYDDIWILTIPLFKWIKVDTDGQSNPPARAGHTCHAYRGQMLVVGGFVGSQLSCDTGIYVFDASTLQWQTTFHGGPNTSSDSTNTYDPSSSSSKQLYAVPDIIVSQIGGSSTGGATVTAPEKTAVPDSPLTGSNPEYTYKPDNTPITTAIPVTSTITADNGEVITTVIMSVTTTTPTGNPNPTGSSGNNNNDNKSTPVGIIVGSTVGSVALVISVLLLSLFLWYKRRVRDLQRSYEEDRVSQGLVGNRPVSMVSSNIGGGGAGGRHYNYSAVMDGRSKEDLMEGVEPTFWGMLLQPRRSLRVVNH
;
A
#
# COMPACT_ATOMS: atom_id res chain seq x y z
N MET A 1 -69.65 -51.64 44.87
CA MET A 1 -70.62 -50.56 44.65
C MET A 1 -69.85 -49.31 44.23
N ARG A 2 -70.19 -48.71 43.07
CA ARG A 2 -69.79 -47.38 42.54
C ARG A 2 -68.41 -46.77 42.90
N LEU A 3 -67.60 -46.53 41.85
CA LEU A 3 -66.88 -45.27 41.50
C LEU A 3 -65.81 -44.72 42.49
N LEU A 4 -64.71 -44.07 42.07
CA LEU A 4 -64.40 -43.35 40.82
C LEU A 4 -62.90 -43.46 40.44
N LEU A 5 -62.53 -43.05 39.22
CA LEU A 5 -61.13 -42.91 38.77
C LEU A 5 -60.55 -41.53 39.13
N SER A 6 -59.24 -41.48 39.35
CA SER A 6 -58.37 -40.34 38.99
C SER A 6 -56.98 -40.86 38.60
N SER A 7 -56.23 -40.09 37.80
CA SER A 7 -55.21 -40.63 36.88
C SER A 7 -53.75 -40.30 37.24
N LEU A 8 -52.82 -41.12 36.73
CA LEU A 8 -51.38 -40.82 36.71
C LEU A 8 -51.08 -39.54 35.93
N LEU A 9 -50.15 -38.73 36.43
CA LEU A 9 -48.86 -38.44 35.77
C LEU A 9 -48.03 -37.46 36.61
N VAL A 10 -46.82 -37.86 37.00
CA VAL A 10 -45.83 -36.92 37.57
C VAL A 10 -45.09 -36.27 36.40
N GLN A 11 -45.41 -35.01 36.11
CA GLN A 11 -44.82 -34.29 35.00
C GLN A 11 -43.43 -33.74 35.39
N ALA A 12 -42.39 -34.52 35.08
CA ALA A 12 -41.00 -34.07 35.22
C ALA A 12 -40.73 -32.91 34.25
N GLY A 13 -40.65 -31.69 34.79
CA GLY A 13 -40.42 -30.48 34.02
C GLY A 13 -39.01 -30.43 33.44
N TYR A 14 -38.88 -30.72 32.14
CA TYR A 14 -37.68 -30.37 31.38
C TYR A 14 -37.55 -28.84 31.35
N VAL A 15 -36.67 -28.30 32.19
CA VAL A 15 -36.17 -26.92 32.03
C VAL A 15 -35.27 -26.94 30.80
N ALA A 16 -35.89 -26.72 29.62
CA ALA A 16 -35.17 -26.55 28.37
C ALA A 16 -34.32 -25.28 28.46
N CYS A 17 -33.05 -25.44 28.83
CA CYS A 17 -32.06 -24.37 28.84
C CYS A 17 -31.88 -23.87 27.40
N HIS A 18 -32.72 -22.90 27.02
CA HIS A 18 -32.51 -22.13 25.80
C HIS A 18 -31.22 -21.36 26.00
N SER A 19 -30.16 -21.81 25.33
CA SER A 19 -28.97 -21.01 25.11
C SER A 19 -29.43 -19.70 24.48
N ILE A 20 -29.38 -18.60 25.24
CA ILE A 20 -29.70 -17.27 24.73
C ILE A 20 -28.59 -16.94 23.73
N GLN A 21 -28.83 -17.28 22.48
CA GLN A 21 -27.92 -17.07 21.37
C GLN A 21 -27.79 -15.57 21.19
N ARG A 22 -26.72 -15.01 21.76
CA ARG A 22 -26.48 -13.58 21.85
C ARG A 22 -26.55 -13.02 20.44
N ARG A 23 -27.54 -12.15 20.17
CA ARG A 23 -27.76 -11.58 18.82
C ARG A 23 -26.43 -10.97 18.38
N GLN A 24 -25.88 -11.46 17.27
CA GLN A 24 -24.57 -11.01 16.78
C GLN A 24 -24.63 -9.50 16.56
N GLU A 25 -23.61 -8.79 17.04
CA GLU A 25 -23.48 -7.35 16.85
C GLU A 25 -23.39 -7.08 15.34
N VAL A 26 -24.09 -6.05 14.86
CA VAL A 26 -24.03 -5.61 13.46
C VAL A 26 -23.13 -4.39 13.41
N SER A 27 -22.22 -4.38 12.45
CA SER A 27 -21.20 -3.33 12.29
C SER A 27 -21.83 -1.97 12.02
N SER A 28 -21.24 -0.90 12.57
CA SER A 28 -21.79 0.45 12.41
C SER A 28 -21.63 0.98 10.98
N THR A 29 -22.74 1.31 10.33
CA THR A 29 -22.74 1.99 9.03
C THR A 29 -22.34 3.47 9.11
N ASP A 30 -22.17 4.01 10.32
CA ASP A 30 -21.54 5.31 10.50
C ASP A 30 -20.04 5.24 10.17
N VAL A 31 -19.65 6.05 9.20
CA VAL A 31 -18.27 6.17 8.68
C VAL A 31 -17.76 7.61 8.78
N CYS A 32 -18.50 8.53 9.41
CA CYS A 32 -18.25 9.97 9.31
C CYS A 32 -16.92 10.44 9.92
N LEU A 33 -16.32 9.62 10.78
CA LEU A 33 -14.99 9.83 11.35
C LEU A 33 -14.20 8.50 11.26
N ARG A 34 -14.27 7.78 10.12
CA ARG A 34 -13.53 6.51 9.88
C ARG A 34 -12.27 6.74 9.03
N TRP A 35 -11.15 6.15 9.45
CA TRP A 35 -9.89 6.17 8.70
C TRP A 35 -9.06 4.90 8.95
N ALA A 36 -8.01 4.72 8.16
CA ALA A 36 -7.05 3.62 8.26
C ALA A 36 -7.66 2.20 8.16
N HIS A 37 -8.83 2.07 7.56
CA HIS A 37 -9.53 0.81 7.28
C HIS A 37 -8.96 0.09 6.04
N GLN A 38 -9.09 -1.22 6.01
CA GLN A 38 -8.75 -2.06 4.87
C GLN A 38 -10.00 -2.20 3.99
N ALA A 39 -9.90 -1.98 2.66
CA ALA A 39 -11.08 -2.06 1.80
C ALA A 39 -10.75 -2.45 0.36
N THR A 40 -11.63 -3.22 -0.29
CA THR A 40 -11.42 -3.78 -1.63
C THR A 40 -12.74 -4.03 -2.35
N ILE A 41 -12.75 -4.00 -3.69
CA ILE A 41 -13.94 -4.30 -4.51
C ILE A 41 -13.88 -5.76 -4.97
N VAL A 42 -15.01 -6.47 -4.88
CA VAL A 42 -15.24 -7.73 -5.59
C VAL A 42 -16.51 -7.61 -6.42
N ASP A 43 -16.39 -7.87 -7.73
CA ASP A 43 -17.44 -7.75 -8.74
C ASP A 43 -18.14 -6.36 -8.74
N SER A 44 -19.22 -6.19 -7.97
CA SER A 44 -19.92 -4.92 -7.81
C SER A 44 -20.23 -4.59 -6.34
N THR A 45 -19.39 -5.08 -5.43
CA THR A 45 -19.48 -4.80 -3.99
C THR A 45 -18.13 -4.36 -3.45
N LEU A 46 -18.07 -3.13 -2.94
CA LEU A 46 -16.97 -2.70 -2.07
C LEU A 46 -17.17 -3.34 -0.69
N TYR A 47 -16.14 -3.98 -0.17
CA TYR A 47 -16.04 -4.45 1.22
C TYR A 47 -15.07 -3.55 1.99
N ILE A 48 -15.44 -3.19 3.22
CA ILE A 48 -14.62 -2.39 4.15
C ILE A 48 -14.50 -3.17 5.46
N TYR A 49 -13.29 -3.29 5.98
CA TYR A 49 -12.98 -3.93 7.25
C TYR A 49 -12.24 -2.95 8.17
N GLY A 50 -12.57 -2.98 9.45
CA GLY A 50 -11.78 -2.46 10.55
C GLY A 50 -11.37 -0.99 10.43
N GLY A 51 -10.10 -0.72 10.71
CA GLY A 51 -9.58 0.64 10.82
C GLY A 51 -9.87 1.29 12.16
N ARG A 52 -9.87 2.63 12.15
CA ARG A 52 -10.16 3.49 13.29
C ARG A 52 -11.44 4.27 13.05
N SER A 53 -12.24 4.50 14.08
CA SER A 53 -13.41 5.38 14.06
C SER A 53 -13.54 6.17 15.36
N ARG A 54 -14.21 7.33 15.31
CA ARG A 54 -14.60 8.14 16.48
C ARG A 54 -16.12 8.37 16.48
N LYS A 55 -16.71 8.50 17.68
CA LYS A 55 -18.13 8.85 17.90
C LYS A 55 -18.34 10.35 18.20
N SER A 56 -17.26 11.06 18.46
CA SER A 56 -17.19 12.52 18.58
C SER A 56 -15.77 12.98 18.26
N SER A 57 -15.58 14.22 17.82
CA SER A 57 -14.24 14.71 17.44
C SER A 57 -13.25 14.72 18.61
N GLN A 58 -13.74 14.82 19.86
CA GLN A 58 -12.95 14.79 21.10
C GLN A 58 -12.52 13.37 21.55
N GLN A 59 -12.99 12.31 20.90
CA GLN A 59 -12.62 10.94 21.29
C GLN A 59 -11.17 10.61 20.89
N THR A 60 -10.26 10.53 21.86
CA THR A 60 -8.83 10.22 21.64
C THR A 60 -8.51 8.73 21.73
N GLU A 61 -9.25 7.96 22.51
CA GLU A 61 -9.04 6.53 22.80
C GLU A 61 -10.15 5.62 22.24
N ASN A 62 -9.98 4.30 22.33
CA ASN A 62 -10.98 3.29 21.94
C ASN A 62 -11.44 3.43 20.47
N THR A 63 -10.51 3.80 19.58
CA THR A 63 -10.83 4.09 18.17
C THR A 63 -10.74 2.88 17.23
N TRP A 64 -9.95 1.86 17.55
CA TRP A 64 -9.83 0.66 16.72
C TRP A 64 -11.10 -0.20 16.78
N ASN A 65 -11.48 -0.74 15.63
CA ASN A 65 -12.63 -1.63 15.51
C ASN A 65 -12.34 -2.78 14.53
N ASN A 66 -13.19 -3.81 14.56
CA ASN A 66 -13.29 -4.84 13.52
C ASN A 66 -14.65 -4.76 12.80
N ASP A 67 -15.21 -3.55 12.64
CA ASP A 67 -16.45 -3.37 11.88
C ASP A 67 -16.26 -3.88 10.46
N PHE A 68 -17.26 -4.59 9.94
CA PHE A 68 -17.24 -5.13 8.59
C PHE A 68 -18.47 -4.64 7.84
N LEU A 69 -18.25 -3.97 6.71
CA LEU A 69 -19.27 -3.25 5.94
C LEU A 69 -19.21 -3.66 4.48
N SER A 70 -20.33 -3.51 3.78
CA SER A 70 -20.37 -3.55 2.32
C SER A 70 -21.16 -2.39 1.72
N LEU A 71 -20.80 -2.02 0.49
CA LEU A 71 -21.48 -1.03 -0.33
C LEU A 71 -21.64 -1.60 -1.74
N SER A 72 -22.88 -1.73 -2.23
CA SER A 72 -23.09 -2.19 -3.60
C SER A 72 -22.93 -1.06 -4.60
N LEU A 73 -22.06 -1.29 -5.58
CA LEU A 73 -21.73 -0.42 -6.69
C LEU A 73 -22.55 -0.77 -7.95
N SER A 74 -23.53 -1.68 -7.82
CA SER A 74 -24.40 -2.14 -8.92
C SER A 74 -25.46 -1.12 -9.35
N LYS A 75 -25.65 -0.06 -8.56
CA LYS A 75 -26.68 0.97 -8.73
C LYS A 75 -26.14 2.34 -8.37
N ASP A 76 -26.78 3.36 -8.92
CA ASP A 76 -26.48 4.76 -8.66
C ASP A 76 -26.91 5.16 -7.23
N PHE A 77 -26.12 5.99 -6.56
CA PHE A 77 -26.45 6.52 -5.22
C PHE A 77 -25.87 7.91 -4.99
N ASN A 78 -26.54 8.72 -4.17
CA ASN A 78 -26.01 10.04 -3.76
C ASN A 78 -25.06 9.90 -2.57
N ILE A 79 -23.90 10.57 -2.59
CA ILE A 79 -22.86 10.38 -1.57
C ILE A 79 -23.31 10.80 -0.16
N ALA A 80 -24.19 11.79 -0.04
CA ALA A 80 -24.75 12.25 1.24
C ALA A 80 -25.79 11.26 1.84
N SER A 81 -26.13 10.19 1.12
CA SER A 81 -27.03 9.12 1.56
C SER A 81 -26.52 7.75 1.08
N THR A 82 -25.21 7.52 1.23
CA THR A 82 -24.54 6.30 0.73
C THR A 82 -25.13 5.03 1.35
N PRO A 83 -25.55 4.02 0.56
CA PRO A 83 -26.24 2.82 1.02
C PRO A 83 -25.28 1.76 1.59
N LEU A 84 -24.49 2.14 2.60
CA LEU A 84 -23.65 1.24 3.37
C LEU A 84 -24.49 0.23 4.15
N THR A 85 -24.05 -1.03 4.14
CA THR A 85 -24.68 -2.15 4.84
C THR A 85 -23.75 -2.65 5.94
N GLY A 86 -24.23 -2.65 7.18
CA GLY A 86 -23.53 -3.28 8.30
C GLY A 86 -23.59 -4.79 8.17
N LEU A 87 -22.43 -5.44 8.01
CA LEU A 87 -22.33 -6.90 8.05
C LEU A 87 -22.22 -7.38 9.51
N PRO A 88 -22.54 -8.66 9.79
CA PRO A 88 -22.40 -9.22 11.13
C PRO A 88 -20.94 -9.10 11.58
N LYS A 89 -20.73 -8.48 12.74
CA LYS A 89 -19.40 -8.16 13.27
C LYS A 89 -18.61 -9.46 13.49
N PRO A 90 -17.37 -9.56 13.00
CA PRO A 90 -16.60 -10.79 13.02
C PRO A 90 -16.23 -11.24 14.44
N ASN A 91 -16.19 -12.55 14.63
CA ASN A 91 -15.64 -13.21 15.80
C ASN A 91 -14.43 -14.05 15.34
N GLY A 92 -13.26 -13.81 15.91
CA GLY A 92 -11.97 -14.26 15.38
C GLY A 92 -11.13 -13.09 14.84
N PRO A 93 -11.41 -12.56 13.63
CA PRO A 93 -10.66 -11.45 13.04
C PRO A 93 -10.51 -10.22 13.98
N PRO A 94 -9.27 -9.76 14.21
CA PRO A 94 -8.96 -8.76 15.25
C PRO A 94 -9.29 -7.32 14.82
N ALA A 95 -9.42 -6.42 15.82
CA ALA A 95 -9.63 -4.99 15.62
C ALA A 95 -8.33 -4.28 15.22
N VAL A 96 -8.04 -4.26 13.92
CA VAL A 96 -6.79 -3.74 13.35
C VAL A 96 -7.02 -2.64 12.30
N ALA A 97 -6.10 -1.69 12.25
CA ALA A 97 -6.02 -0.64 11.23
C ALA A 97 -4.74 -0.77 10.40
N LEU A 98 -4.57 -0.03 9.30
CA LEU A 98 -3.32 0.07 8.54
C LEU A 98 -2.81 -1.30 7.99
N GLY A 99 -3.73 -2.23 7.70
CA GLY A 99 -3.44 -3.51 7.03
C GLY A 99 -3.84 -3.49 5.55
N TYR A 100 -4.10 -4.66 4.95
CA TYR A 100 -4.65 -4.75 3.60
C TYR A 100 -5.76 -5.82 3.48
N LEU A 101 -6.58 -5.71 2.43
CA LEU A 101 -7.67 -6.64 2.12
C LEU A 101 -7.58 -7.09 0.66
N TRP A 102 -7.03 -8.29 0.42
CA TRP A 102 -7.00 -8.92 -0.91
C TRP A 102 -8.27 -9.73 -1.19
N HIS A 103 -8.41 -10.25 -2.40
CA HIS A 103 -9.51 -11.14 -2.78
C HIS A 103 -9.10 -12.15 -3.87
N ASP A 104 -9.75 -13.32 -3.86
CA ASP A 104 -9.74 -14.30 -4.97
C ASP A 104 -11.06 -14.31 -5.76
N TYR A 105 -11.86 -13.25 -5.60
CA TYR A 105 -13.24 -13.09 -6.09
C TYR A 105 -14.30 -14.01 -5.45
N SER A 106 -13.92 -15.12 -4.81
CA SER A 106 -14.81 -15.93 -3.96
C SER A 106 -14.76 -15.53 -2.48
N SER A 107 -13.60 -15.01 -2.07
CA SER A 107 -13.20 -14.77 -0.70
C SER A 107 -12.36 -13.49 -0.58
N LEU A 108 -12.36 -12.90 0.61
CA LEU A 108 -11.49 -11.78 1.00
C LEU A 108 -10.40 -12.27 1.95
N TYR A 109 -9.23 -11.65 1.94
CA TYR A 109 -8.10 -12.00 2.80
C TYR A 109 -7.57 -10.77 3.52
N LEU A 110 -7.74 -10.72 4.83
CA LEU A 110 -7.24 -9.66 5.70
C LEU A 110 -5.79 -9.98 6.11
N TYR A 111 -4.85 -9.17 5.60
CA TYR A 111 -3.43 -9.25 5.95
C TYR A 111 -2.99 -8.07 6.82
N GLY A 112 -2.07 -8.35 7.74
CA GLY A 112 -1.33 -7.33 8.47
C GLY A 112 -2.17 -6.57 9.51
N GLY A 113 -1.83 -5.28 9.65
CA GLY A 113 -2.53 -4.29 10.46
C GLY A 113 -2.00 -4.15 11.90
N GLN A 114 -2.14 -2.93 12.42
CA GLN A 114 -1.76 -2.54 13.78
C GLN A 114 -2.96 -2.63 14.73
N TYR A 115 -2.75 -3.21 15.91
CA TYR A 115 -3.69 -3.23 17.04
C TYR A 115 -3.78 -1.85 17.70
N SER A 116 -4.74 -1.70 18.63
CA SER A 116 -4.97 -0.46 19.38
C SER A 116 -3.75 -0.03 20.19
N ASP A 117 -3.31 1.22 20.01
CA ASP A 117 -2.32 1.87 20.86
C ASP A 117 -2.93 2.56 22.09
N THR A 118 -4.23 2.89 22.03
CA THR A 118 -4.92 3.71 23.03
C THR A 118 -6.39 3.25 23.18
N PRO A 119 -6.73 2.42 24.18
CA PRO A 119 -5.82 1.74 25.10
C PRO A 119 -4.92 0.72 24.38
N PRO A 120 -3.71 0.43 24.89
CA PRO A 120 -2.86 -0.63 24.36
C PRO A 120 -3.54 -2.00 24.37
N VAL A 121 -3.46 -2.72 23.26
CA VAL A 121 -3.85 -4.13 23.15
C VAL A 121 -2.66 -4.91 22.58
N GLU A 122 -2.29 -6.02 23.23
CA GLU A 122 -1.21 -6.88 22.74
C GLU A 122 -1.63 -7.64 21.47
N PRO A 123 -0.79 -7.71 20.41
CA PRO A 123 -1.13 -8.44 19.20
C PRO A 123 -1.18 -9.95 19.41
N ASP A 124 -2.19 -10.61 18.85
CA ASP A 124 -2.21 -12.07 18.70
C ASP A 124 -1.14 -12.53 17.68
N PRO A 125 -0.72 -13.80 17.73
CA PRO A 125 0.11 -14.41 16.68
C PRO A 125 -0.42 -14.13 15.26
N PHE A 126 0.48 -14.17 14.27
CA PHE A 126 0.08 -13.94 12.87
C PHE A 126 -0.79 -15.09 12.36
N GLU A 127 -1.99 -14.73 11.89
CA GLU A 127 -2.91 -15.59 11.15
C GLU A 127 -3.46 -14.80 9.96
N LEU A 128 -3.56 -15.43 8.79
CA LEU A 128 -4.22 -14.84 7.63
C LEU A 128 -5.73 -15.14 7.71
N TRP A 129 -6.54 -14.10 7.87
CA TRP A 129 -7.98 -14.23 8.03
C TRP A 129 -8.70 -14.16 6.69
N LYS A 130 -9.46 -15.22 6.37
CA LYS A 130 -10.21 -15.40 5.13
C LYS A 130 -11.71 -15.28 5.38
N TYR A 131 -12.40 -14.50 4.55
CA TYR A 131 -13.85 -14.41 4.53
C TYR A 131 -14.40 -15.03 3.25
N SER A 132 -15.11 -16.15 3.35
CA SER A 132 -15.86 -16.70 2.21
C SER A 132 -17.10 -15.85 1.99
N ILE A 133 -17.19 -15.18 0.83
CA ILE A 133 -18.30 -14.29 0.49
C ILE A 133 -19.61 -15.10 0.40
N LYS A 134 -19.54 -16.25 -0.30
CA LYS A 134 -20.67 -17.15 -0.53
C LYS A 134 -21.23 -17.77 0.75
N GLU A 135 -20.37 -18.13 1.70
CA GLU A 135 -20.79 -18.65 3.02
C GLU A 135 -21.08 -17.54 4.03
N SER A 136 -20.69 -16.30 3.72
CA SER A 136 -20.71 -15.14 4.62
C SER A 136 -20.04 -15.43 5.97
N LYS A 137 -18.87 -16.07 5.91
CA LYS A 137 -18.21 -16.68 7.07
C LYS A 137 -16.70 -16.42 7.07
N TRP A 138 -16.17 -16.10 8.26
CA TRP A 138 -14.73 -15.98 8.52
C TRP A 138 -14.10 -17.32 8.96
N SER A 139 -12.86 -17.52 8.56
CA SER A 139 -11.97 -18.63 8.94
C SER A 139 -10.51 -18.16 8.86
N THR A 140 -9.58 -18.90 9.45
CA THR A 140 -8.15 -18.75 9.14
C THR A 140 -7.81 -19.57 7.89
N ASP A 141 -6.95 -19.06 7.02
CA ASP A 141 -6.36 -19.88 5.94
C ASP A 141 -5.14 -20.62 6.50
N ALA A 142 -5.10 -21.94 6.33
CA ALA A 142 -4.06 -22.80 6.86
C ALA A 142 -2.81 -22.78 5.95
N SER A 143 -2.23 -21.58 5.76
CA SER A 143 -1.10 -21.37 4.86
C SER A 143 0.05 -22.33 5.19
N THR A 144 0.46 -23.13 4.22
CA THR A 144 1.49 -24.15 4.47
C THR A 144 2.86 -23.49 4.57
N THR A 145 3.35 -23.27 5.79
CA THR A 145 4.69 -22.74 6.11
C THR A 145 5.81 -23.77 5.87
N ASN A 146 5.66 -24.57 4.81
CA ASN A 146 6.67 -25.51 4.36
C ASN A 146 7.83 -24.73 3.74
N THR A 147 8.89 -24.55 4.55
CA THR A 147 10.28 -24.15 4.20
C THR A 147 10.65 -22.67 4.01
N GLN A 148 9.79 -21.69 4.31
CA GLN A 148 10.17 -20.26 4.28
C GLN A 148 10.23 -19.59 5.68
N GLN A 149 10.82 -18.38 5.72
CA GLN A 149 10.89 -17.52 6.91
C GLN A 149 9.50 -17.24 7.50
N LYS A 150 9.44 -16.96 8.82
CA LYS A 150 8.21 -16.58 9.51
C LYS A 150 7.67 -15.27 8.92
N ILE A 151 6.52 -15.34 8.24
CA ILE A 151 5.73 -14.16 7.88
C ILE A 151 5.20 -13.52 9.16
N GLU A 152 5.44 -12.23 9.33
CA GLU A 152 4.96 -11.44 10.46
C GLU A 152 3.81 -10.53 10.03
N ARG A 153 2.99 -10.10 11.00
CA ARG A 153 1.95 -9.10 10.77
C ARG A 153 2.61 -7.72 10.61
N ALA A 154 2.74 -7.24 9.37
CA ALA A 154 3.17 -5.87 9.08
C ALA A 154 1.98 -4.88 9.06
N ALA A 155 2.24 -3.61 9.37
CA ALA A 155 1.28 -2.51 9.23
C ALA A 155 1.88 -1.32 8.49
N GLU A 156 1.03 -0.40 8.03
CA GLU A 156 1.41 0.78 7.22
C GLU A 156 2.12 0.44 5.89
N GLY A 157 2.16 -0.83 5.45
CA GLY A 157 2.71 -1.22 4.16
C GLY A 157 1.69 -1.12 3.02
N ALA A 158 2.21 -1.02 1.81
CA ALA A 158 1.45 -0.79 0.60
C ALA A 158 1.09 -2.12 -0.08
N GLY A 159 -0.19 -2.50 -0.06
CA GLY A 159 -0.68 -3.71 -0.71
C GLY A 159 -1.35 -3.47 -2.06
N VAL A 160 -1.49 -4.54 -2.85
CA VAL A 160 -2.35 -4.60 -4.05
C VAL A 160 -2.79 -6.04 -4.35
N THR A 161 -4.00 -6.21 -4.91
CA THR A 161 -4.43 -7.47 -5.54
C THR A 161 -4.12 -7.44 -7.04
N ILE A 162 -3.53 -8.51 -7.58
CA ILE A 162 -3.47 -8.71 -9.04
C ILE A 162 -4.84 -9.18 -9.52
N PRO A 163 -5.52 -8.45 -10.42
CA PRO A 163 -6.91 -8.71 -10.79
C PRO A 163 -7.06 -9.83 -11.84
N ASN A 164 -6.35 -10.95 -11.64
CA ASN A 164 -6.37 -12.10 -12.55
C ASN A 164 -7.19 -13.24 -11.93
N ARG A 165 -8.25 -13.71 -12.61
CA ARG A 165 -9.09 -14.82 -12.11
C ARG A 165 -8.46 -16.21 -12.30
N ASP A 166 -7.52 -16.38 -13.24
CA ASP A 166 -6.76 -17.63 -13.40
C ASP A 166 -5.67 -17.81 -12.32
N ASN A 167 -5.19 -16.71 -11.71
CA ASN A 167 -4.19 -16.73 -10.63
C ASN A 167 -4.27 -15.43 -9.79
N PRO A 168 -5.22 -15.34 -8.84
CA PRO A 168 -5.35 -14.18 -7.95
C PRO A 168 -4.21 -14.16 -6.91
N ARG A 169 -3.49 -13.04 -6.87
CA ARG A 169 -2.30 -12.86 -6.01
C ARG A 169 -2.35 -11.55 -5.24
N GLY A 170 -1.93 -11.58 -3.98
CA GLY A 170 -1.84 -10.42 -3.11
C GLY A 170 -0.39 -10.04 -2.85
N TYR A 171 0.02 -8.83 -3.22
CA TYR A 171 1.34 -8.29 -2.87
C TYR A 171 1.23 -7.34 -1.67
N TYR A 172 2.26 -7.34 -0.82
CA TYR A 172 2.49 -6.34 0.23
C TYR A 172 3.93 -5.84 0.18
N PHE A 173 4.12 -4.53 0.09
CA PHE A 173 5.42 -3.87 0.07
C PHE A 173 5.64 -2.99 1.32
N GLY A 174 6.79 -3.15 1.96
CA GLY A 174 7.23 -2.27 3.05
C GLY A 174 6.30 -2.32 4.27
N GLY A 175 6.09 -1.15 4.88
CA GLY A 175 5.41 -1.03 6.16
C GLY A 175 6.38 -1.13 7.34
N HIS A 176 5.89 -1.58 8.48
CA HIS A 176 6.67 -1.73 9.70
C HIS A 176 6.27 -2.95 10.56
N LEU A 177 7.15 -3.31 11.50
CA LEU A 177 6.89 -4.18 12.63
C LEU A 177 7.17 -3.45 13.96
N ASP A 178 6.24 -3.53 14.93
CA ASP A 178 6.45 -3.09 16.31
C ASP A 178 5.55 -3.83 17.33
N GLY A 179 5.57 -3.38 18.59
CA GLY A 179 4.80 -3.98 19.69
C GLY A 179 3.28 -3.91 19.58
N TYR A 180 2.73 -3.26 18.56
CA TYR A 180 1.30 -3.26 18.20
C TYR A 180 1.02 -4.02 16.90
N THR A 181 2.02 -4.65 16.29
CA THR A 181 1.83 -5.54 15.12
C THR A 181 2.27 -6.97 15.42
N THR A 182 3.43 -7.15 16.08
CA THR A 182 4.06 -8.46 16.28
C THR A 182 3.88 -8.98 17.71
N ASN A 183 3.29 -10.17 17.85
CA ASN A 183 3.14 -10.85 19.14
C ASN A 183 4.50 -11.07 19.83
N GLY A 184 4.59 -10.73 21.12
CA GLY A 184 5.82 -10.83 21.92
C GLY A 184 6.87 -9.74 21.64
N TRP A 185 6.63 -8.81 20.72
CA TRP A 185 7.56 -7.70 20.46
C TRP A 185 7.52 -6.68 21.60
N SER A 186 8.65 -6.49 22.27
CA SER A 186 8.73 -5.57 23.40
C SER A 186 8.48 -4.13 22.98
N GLN A 187 7.63 -3.42 23.73
CA GLN A 187 7.45 -1.97 23.67
C GLN A 187 8.74 -1.17 24.01
N SER A 188 9.81 -1.86 24.44
CA SER A 188 11.16 -1.28 24.57
C SER A 188 12.00 -1.33 23.28
N THR A 189 11.63 -2.16 22.30
CA THR A 189 12.33 -2.30 21.02
C THR A 189 11.78 -1.27 20.01
N PRO A 190 12.63 -0.49 19.32
CA PRO A 190 12.17 0.45 18.29
C PRO A 190 11.36 -0.24 17.17
N ARG A 191 10.46 0.51 16.54
CA ARG A 191 9.77 0.09 15.30
C ARG A 191 10.81 -0.22 14.22
N LEU A 192 10.69 -1.37 13.57
CA LEU A 192 11.46 -1.76 12.39
C LEU A 192 10.65 -1.38 11.15
N TYR A 193 11.15 -0.48 10.31
CA TYR A 193 10.58 -0.24 8.99
C TYR A 193 11.10 -1.28 7.99
N LEU A 194 10.32 -1.54 6.94
CA LEU A 194 10.56 -2.64 6.02
C LEU A 194 10.93 -2.16 4.61
N THR A 195 11.89 -2.85 3.99
CA THR A 195 12.15 -2.86 2.54
C THR A 195 11.59 -4.11 1.86
N SER A 196 11.01 -5.03 2.63
CA SER A 196 10.56 -6.33 2.13
C SER A 196 9.35 -6.24 1.21
N MET A 197 9.28 -7.16 0.25
CA MET A 197 8.04 -7.44 -0.47
C MET A 197 7.68 -8.92 -0.37
N ILE A 198 6.40 -9.21 -0.15
CA ILE A 198 5.84 -10.55 -0.13
C ILE A 198 4.68 -10.68 -1.12
N GLU A 199 4.52 -11.88 -1.67
CA GLU A 199 3.41 -12.33 -2.51
C GLU A 199 2.68 -13.44 -1.76
N TYR A 200 1.35 -13.40 -1.76
CA TYR A 200 0.49 -14.51 -1.38
C TYR A 200 -0.30 -15.00 -2.60
N ASP A 201 -0.09 -16.25 -2.98
CA ASP A 201 -0.92 -16.93 -3.98
C ASP A 201 -2.15 -17.52 -3.27
N MET A 202 -3.31 -16.90 -3.55
CA MET A 202 -4.60 -17.29 -2.97
C MET A 202 -5.17 -18.59 -3.58
N SER A 203 -4.57 -19.09 -4.66
CA SER A 203 -4.91 -20.34 -5.33
C SER A 203 -4.24 -21.55 -4.70
N SER A 204 -2.98 -21.40 -4.26
CA SER A 204 -2.19 -22.46 -3.60
C SER A 204 -2.04 -22.31 -2.08
N SER A 205 -2.50 -21.19 -1.51
CA SER A 205 -2.28 -20.79 -0.11
C SER A 205 -0.79 -20.75 0.29
N THR A 206 0.08 -20.29 -0.63
CA THR A 206 1.54 -20.19 -0.41
C THR A 206 2.04 -18.75 -0.40
N TRP A 207 3.16 -18.53 0.30
CA TRP A 207 3.87 -17.25 0.37
C TRP A 207 5.16 -17.31 -0.45
N THR A 208 5.48 -16.21 -1.13
CA THR A 208 6.80 -16.00 -1.77
C THR A 208 7.40 -14.67 -1.31
N ASN A 209 8.69 -14.67 -1.02
CA ASN A 209 9.43 -13.47 -0.61
C ASN A 209 10.19 -12.88 -1.82
N HIS A 210 9.92 -11.63 -2.16
CA HIS A 210 10.52 -10.87 -3.27
C HIS A 210 11.42 -9.72 -2.78
N THR A 211 11.95 -9.84 -1.55
CA THR A 211 12.88 -8.89 -0.96
C THR A 211 14.24 -8.97 -1.66
N GLU A 212 14.65 -7.89 -2.32
CA GLU A 212 15.93 -7.81 -3.04
C GLU A 212 17.04 -7.31 -2.08
N GLU A 213 18.03 -8.17 -1.76
CA GLU A 213 19.09 -7.84 -0.80
C GLU A 213 19.92 -6.61 -1.22
N GLY A 214 19.83 -5.53 -0.45
CA GLY A 214 20.57 -4.30 -0.73
C GLY A 214 19.99 -3.46 -1.87
N ALA A 215 18.69 -3.61 -2.15
CA ALA A 215 17.94 -2.75 -3.06
C ALA A 215 18.14 -1.25 -2.76
N SER A 216 18.00 -0.42 -3.79
CA SER A 216 18.35 1.02 -3.75
C SER A 216 17.18 1.96 -3.42
N PHE A 217 16.15 1.47 -2.75
CA PHE A 217 15.05 2.28 -2.20
C PHE A 217 15.11 2.32 -0.67
N PRO A 218 14.58 3.38 -0.02
CA PRO A 218 14.55 3.48 1.43
C PRO A 218 13.58 2.45 2.04
N GLU A 219 13.75 2.21 3.34
CA GLU A 219 12.68 1.68 4.18
C GLU A 219 11.46 2.62 4.08
N ARG A 220 10.25 2.09 3.89
CA ARG A 220 9.05 2.95 3.83
C ARG A 220 7.78 2.28 4.34
N ALA A 221 7.05 3.06 5.14
CA ALA A 221 5.67 2.88 5.51
C ALA A 221 4.81 3.99 4.85
N ASP A 222 3.48 3.84 4.95
CA ASP A 222 2.44 4.76 4.48
C ASP A 222 2.58 5.18 3.00
N GLY A 223 3.11 4.30 2.16
CA GLY A 223 3.15 4.45 0.70
C GLY A 223 1.94 3.82 -0.01
N VAL A 224 1.90 3.92 -1.33
CA VAL A 224 0.90 3.26 -2.18
C VAL A 224 1.58 2.35 -3.20
N VAL A 225 0.98 1.20 -3.50
CA VAL A 225 1.39 0.34 -4.62
C VAL A 225 0.21 0.16 -5.55
N VAL A 226 0.44 0.30 -6.85
CA VAL A 226 -0.56 0.06 -7.89
C VAL A 226 -0.06 -0.95 -8.92
N TYR A 227 -0.99 -1.77 -9.41
CA TYR A 227 -0.75 -2.72 -10.50
C TYR A 227 -1.02 -2.05 -11.85
N ILE A 228 -0.10 -2.21 -12.80
CA ILE A 228 -0.26 -1.80 -14.20
C ILE A 228 -0.16 -3.03 -15.10
N PRO A 229 -1.12 -3.27 -16.03
CA PRO A 229 -1.07 -4.37 -17.00
C PRO A 229 -0.09 -4.08 -18.15
N TRP A 230 1.19 -3.90 -17.79
CA TRP A 230 2.30 -3.63 -18.71
C TRP A 230 3.34 -4.75 -18.65
N GLY A 231 3.97 -5.08 -19.78
CA GLY A 231 4.94 -6.17 -19.84
C GLY A 231 4.28 -7.54 -19.78
N GLY A 232 5.03 -8.58 -19.40
CA GLY A 232 4.56 -9.97 -19.56
C GLY A 232 3.53 -10.45 -18.52
N ASP A 233 3.68 -10.03 -17.26
CA ASP A 233 2.83 -10.46 -16.13
C ASP A 233 2.24 -9.25 -15.38
N GLY A 234 2.40 -8.05 -15.96
CA GLY A 234 2.20 -6.77 -15.30
C GLY A 234 3.44 -6.24 -14.58
N ILE A 235 3.33 -5.01 -14.08
CA ILE A 235 4.32 -4.35 -13.22
C ILE A 235 3.64 -3.74 -11.99
N LEU A 236 4.39 -3.58 -10.90
CA LEU A 236 3.97 -2.80 -9.73
C LEU A 236 4.72 -1.48 -9.66
N LEU A 237 4.02 -0.41 -9.30
CA LEU A 237 4.61 0.90 -9.05
C LEU A 237 4.42 1.29 -7.59
N ALA A 238 5.52 1.55 -6.88
CA ALA A 238 5.49 2.03 -5.49
C ALA A 238 5.66 3.57 -5.45
N LEU A 239 4.70 4.24 -4.80
CA LEU A 239 4.53 5.69 -4.78
C LEU A 239 4.57 6.22 -3.34
N GLY A 240 5.44 7.19 -3.07
CA GLY A 240 5.50 7.91 -1.80
C GLY A 240 5.85 7.01 -0.60
N GLY A 241 5.41 7.43 0.59
CA GLY A 241 5.76 6.77 1.86
C GLY A 241 7.19 7.09 2.34
N GLY A 242 7.50 6.67 3.56
CA GLY A 242 8.81 6.90 4.18
C GLY A 242 8.94 6.29 5.58
N ASP A 243 10.05 6.59 6.23
CA ASP A 243 10.31 6.32 7.64
C ASP A 243 10.16 7.61 8.48
N ASN A 244 10.78 7.70 9.66
CA ASN A 244 10.73 8.90 10.51
C ASN A 244 11.72 10.01 10.12
N VAL A 245 12.64 9.72 9.18
CA VAL A 245 13.75 10.57 8.72
C VAL A 245 13.78 10.68 7.19
N THR A 246 13.63 9.57 6.46
CA THR A 246 13.71 9.54 4.99
C THR A 246 12.36 9.26 4.33
N PHE A 247 12.19 9.73 3.10
CA PHE A 247 10.94 9.61 2.35
C PHE A 247 11.22 9.34 0.87
N SER A 248 10.33 8.58 0.23
CA SER A 248 10.38 8.33 -1.21
C SER A 248 9.88 9.57 -1.95
N GLN A 249 10.75 10.13 -2.79
CA GLN A 249 10.40 11.24 -3.66
C GLN A 249 9.58 10.74 -4.85
N LEU A 250 8.56 11.50 -5.26
CA LEU A 250 7.70 11.12 -6.39
C LEU A 250 8.30 11.46 -7.77
N ASN A 251 9.53 12.00 -7.82
CA ASN A 251 10.28 12.26 -9.06
C ASN A 251 11.00 11.03 -9.62
N VAL A 252 11.08 9.93 -8.84
CA VAL A 252 11.64 8.64 -9.26
C VAL A 252 10.79 7.53 -8.65
N ILE A 253 10.11 6.76 -9.50
CA ILE A 253 9.23 5.68 -9.10
C ILE A 253 10.00 4.36 -9.07
N ASP A 254 9.77 3.55 -8.03
CA ASP A 254 10.24 2.16 -7.99
C ASP A 254 9.26 1.27 -8.76
N VAL A 255 9.80 0.54 -9.73
CA VAL A 255 9.08 -0.29 -10.70
C VAL A 255 9.49 -1.75 -10.52
N PHE A 256 8.57 -2.61 -10.09
CA PHE A 256 8.78 -4.05 -10.01
C PHE A 256 8.26 -4.75 -11.26
N ASP A 257 9.12 -5.50 -11.92
CA ASP A 257 8.73 -6.44 -12.97
C ASP A 257 8.30 -7.76 -12.33
N ILE A 258 6.99 -8.05 -12.38
CA ILE A 258 6.40 -9.26 -11.76
C ILE A 258 7.00 -10.53 -12.37
N LYS A 259 7.22 -10.54 -13.70
CA LYS A 259 7.70 -11.72 -14.43
C LYS A 259 9.16 -12.02 -14.14
N LYS A 260 9.99 -10.97 -14.03
CA LYS A 260 11.43 -11.09 -13.69
C LYS A 260 11.69 -11.12 -12.18
N SER A 261 10.69 -10.85 -11.35
CA SER A 261 10.80 -10.65 -9.90
C SER A 261 11.92 -9.67 -9.52
N LYS A 262 11.98 -8.51 -10.19
CA LYS A 262 13.12 -7.57 -10.10
C LYS A 262 12.67 -6.12 -9.99
N TRP A 263 13.34 -5.34 -9.14
CA TRP A 263 13.14 -3.89 -9.05
C TRP A 263 14.00 -3.11 -10.05
N THR A 264 13.44 -2.02 -10.54
CA THR A 264 14.12 -0.96 -11.30
C THR A 264 13.59 0.40 -10.89
N LYS A 265 14.24 1.49 -11.33
CA LYS A 265 13.80 2.86 -11.05
C LYS A 265 13.49 3.58 -12.35
N GLN A 266 12.39 4.34 -12.37
CA GLN A 266 12.00 5.18 -13.49
C GLN A 266 11.86 6.64 -13.03
N ALA A 267 12.67 7.53 -13.59
CA ALA A 267 12.55 8.96 -13.35
C ALA A 267 11.32 9.54 -14.06
N THR A 268 10.63 10.47 -13.41
CA THR A 268 9.44 11.13 -13.96
C THR A 268 9.73 12.53 -14.49
N THR A 269 8.76 13.13 -15.18
CA THR A 269 8.82 14.52 -15.65
C THR A 269 7.58 15.32 -15.29
N GLY A 270 7.57 16.61 -15.62
CA GLY A 270 6.52 17.55 -15.21
C GLY A 270 6.70 18.08 -13.78
N PRO A 271 5.75 18.90 -13.27
CA PRO A 271 5.69 19.27 -11.86
C PRO A 271 5.55 17.99 -11.01
N THR A 272 6.28 17.88 -9.91
CA THR A 272 6.22 16.69 -9.03
C THR A 272 5.30 16.96 -7.83
N PRO A 273 4.46 16.00 -7.40
CA PRO A 273 3.71 16.14 -6.16
C PRO A 273 4.64 16.29 -4.95
N GLN A 274 4.22 17.05 -3.93
CA GLN A 274 4.98 17.11 -2.68
C GLN A 274 5.07 15.73 -2.02
N ILE A 275 6.20 15.49 -1.35
CA ILE A 275 6.47 14.27 -0.57
C ILE A 275 5.34 14.05 0.42
N ARG A 276 4.75 12.86 0.36
CA ARG A 276 3.54 12.52 1.11
C ARG A 276 3.48 11.06 1.48
N VAL A 277 2.73 10.81 2.54
CA VAL A 277 2.39 9.49 3.07
C VAL A 277 0.87 9.41 3.27
N ASN A 278 0.32 8.21 3.42
CA ASN A 278 -1.10 7.97 3.69
C ASN A 278 -2.05 8.59 2.63
N ALA A 279 -1.56 8.71 1.39
CA ALA A 279 -2.37 9.02 0.21
C ALA A 279 -3.06 7.75 -0.32
N CYS A 280 -3.98 7.89 -1.26
CA CYS A 280 -4.51 6.78 -2.05
C CYS A 280 -4.10 6.93 -3.52
N ALA A 281 -4.15 5.85 -4.31
CA ALA A 281 -4.12 5.94 -5.77
C ALA A 281 -4.94 4.82 -6.44
N VAL A 282 -5.43 5.10 -7.66
CA VAL A 282 -6.17 4.15 -8.50
C VAL A 282 -5.70 4.23 -9.95
N VAL A 283 -5.99 3.21 -10.76
CA VAL A 283 -5.51 3.12 -12.16
C VAL A 283 -6.68 3.00 -13.14
N PHE A 284 -6.71 3.90 -14.11
CA PHE A 284 -7.56 3.81 -15.30
C PHE A 284 -6.71 3.67 -16.56
N SER A 285 -7.02 2.68 -17.38
CA SER A 285 -6.33 2.38 -18.64
C SER A 285 -7.14 2.92 -19.81
N ALA A 286 -6.47 3.36 -20.87
CA ALA A 286 -7.15 3.63 -22.13
C ALA A 286 -7.87 2.35 -22.63
N PRO A 287 -9.03 2.46 -23.31
CA PRO A 287 -9.78 1.31 -23.83
C PRO A 287 -8.98 0.31 -24.68
N ASP A 288 -7.86 0.73 -25.28
CA ASP A 288 -6.94 -0.08 -26.09
C ASP A 288 -5.63 -0.46 -25.38
N ASN A 289 -5.48 -0.13 -24.08
CA ASN A 289 -4.25 -0.26 -23.30
C ASN A 289 -3.01 0.48 -23.87
N SER A 290 -3.19 1.47 -24.76
CA SER A 290 -2.09 2.33 -25.23
C SER A 290 -1.51 3.23 -24.14
N SER A 291 -2.26 3.48 -23.07
CA SER A 291 -1.80 4.22 -21.89
C SER A 291 -2.49 3.79 -20.60
N HIS A 292 -1.81 4.02 -19.48
CA HIS A 292 -2.32 3.77 -18.13
C HIS A 292 -2.11 5.02 -17.27
N ASN A 293 -3.16 5.46 -16.58
CA ASN A 293 -3.21 6.74 -15.88
C ASN A 293 -3.50 6.49 -14.40
N ILE A 294 -2.56 6.86 -13.55
CA ILE A 294 -2.59 6.61 -12.11
C ILE A 294 -3.01 7.90 -11.41
N TYR A 295 -4.21 7.89 -10.85
CA TYR A 295 -4.81 9.02 -10.15
C TYR A 295 -4.52 8.87 -8.66
N MET A 296 -3.65 9.72 -8.13
CA MET A 296 -3.28 9.79 -6.71
C MET A 296 -4.00 10.98 -6.05
N TYR A 297 -4.58 10.77 -4.87
CA TYR A 297 -5.33 11.80 -4.14
C TYR A 297 -4.96 11.89 -2.66
N GLY A 298 -4.78 13.13 -2.18
CA GLY A 298 -4.59 13.46 -0.78
C GLY A 298 -3.28 12.94 -0.18
N GLY A 299 -3.33 12.60 1.11
CA GLY A 299 -2.18 12.22 1.95
C GLY A 299 -1.71 13.37 2.83
N GLN A 300 -0.54 13.25 3.43
CA GLN A 300 0.07 14.29 4.27
C GLN A 300 1.60 14.22 4.27
N ASN A 301 2.29 15.32 4.59
CA ASN A 301 3.68 15.25 5.04
C ASN A 301 3.76 14.79 6.52
N LEU A 302 4.89 14.22 6.93
CA LEU A 302 5.19 13.96 8.36
C LEU A 302 6.15 14.99 8.98
N GLN A 303 6.78 15.83 8.16
CA GLN A 303 7.81 16.80 8.55
C GLN A 303 7.45 18.20 8.03
N PRO A 304 7.50 19.27 8.86
CA PRO A 304 8.02 19.30 10.22
C PRO A 304 7.13 18.63 11.26
N ALA A 305 7.74 18.15 12.34
CA ALA A 305 7.05 17.53 13.47
C ALA A 305 6.13 18.54 14.19
N GLY A 306 4.81 18.37 14.08
CA GLY A 306 3.80 19.27 14.66
C GLY A 306 3.26 20.32 13.69
N GLU A 307 3.82 20.38 12.47
CA GLU A 307 3.39 21.26 11.38
C GLU A 307 2.97 20.41 10.16
N GLN A 308 2.30 19.29 10.40
CA GLN A 308 1.78 18.43 9.33
C GLN A 308 0.57 19.06 8.63
N THR A 309 0.67 19.09 7.30
CA THR A 309 -0.33 19.54 6.34
C THR A 309 -0.92 18.31 5.64
N GLN A 310 -2.23 18.16 5.74
CA GLN A 310 -2.97 17.19 4.92
C GLN A 310 -3.24 17.81 3.54
N TYR A 311 -3.31 16.98 2.51
CA TYR A 311 -3.52 17.39 1.12
C TYR A 311 -4.93 17.04 0.62
N ASP A 312 -5.46 17.87 -0.28
CA ASP A 312 -6.70 17.73 -1.03
C ASP A 312 -6.48 17.69 -2.56
N ASP A 313 -5.23 17.68 -3.01
CA ASP A 313 -4.90 17.70 -4.45
C ASP A 313 -4.95 16.32 -5.11
N ILE A 314 -5.31 16.33 -6.40
CA ILE A 314 -5.27 15.15 -7.29
C ILE A 314 -4.10 15.31 -8.26
N TRP A 315 -3.33 14.23 -8.42
CA TRP A 315 -2.23 14.14 -9.36
C TRP A 315 -2.38 12.90 -10.24
N ILE A 316 -2.05 13.04 -11.53
CA ILE A 316 -2.06 11.94 -12.50
C ILE A 316 -0.63 11.66 -12.94
N LEU A 317 -0.17 10.41 -12.77
CA LEU A 317 1.01 9.90 -13.47
C LEU A 317 0.54 9.13 -14.70
N THR A 318 0.94 9.57 -15.90
CA THR A 318 0.57 8.91 -17.16
C THR A 318 1.72 8.05 -17.71
N ILE A 319 1.38 6.83 -18.13
CA ILE A 319 2.26 5.79 -18.69
C ILE A 319 1.84 5.57 -20.14
N PRO A 320 2.78 5.45 -21.10
CA PRO A 320 4.21 5.22 -20.89
C PRO A 320 5.09 6.44 -20.66
N LEU A 321 4.59 7.67 -20.77
CA LEU A 321 5.43 8.88 -20.70
C LEU A 321 6.17 9.08 -19.36
N PHE A 322 5.65 8.55 -18.25
CA PHE A 322 6.08 8.79 -16.86
C PHE A 322 6.12 10.28 -16.49
N LYS A 323 5.03 10.98 -16.81
CA LYS A 323 4.87 12.41 -16.53
C LYS A 323 3.78 12.64 -15.48
N TRP A 324 4.10 13.45 -14.48
CA TRP A 324 3.12 13.95 -13.52
C TRP A 324 2.38 15.16 -14.08
N ILE A 325 1.07 15.16 -13.86
CA ILE A 325 0.12 16.21 -14.22
C ILE A 325 -0.66 16.52 -12.95
N LYS A 326 -0.65 17.78 -12.47
CA LYS A 326 -1.60 18.20 -11.43
C LYS A 326 -2.96 18.40 -12.07
N VAL A 327 -4.01 17.86 -11.46
CA VAL A 327 -5.39 18.20 -11.85
C VAL A 327 -5.74 19.57 -11.27
N ASP A 328 -6.42 20.39 -12.06
CA ASP A 328 -7.07 21.61 -11.56
C ASP A 328 -8.45 21.26 -11.02
N THR A 329 -8.66 21.50 -9.73
CA THR A 329 -9.94 21.31 -9.04
C THR A 329 -10.42 22.60 -8.36
N ASP A 330 -9.87 23.75 -8.75
CA ASP A 330 -10.29 25.04 -8.20
C ASP A 330 -11.75 25.35 -8.60
N GLY A 331 -12.53 25.86 -7.65
CA GLY A 331 -13.97 26.13 -7.85
C GLY A 331 -14.90 24.90 -7.80
N GLN A 332 -14.36 23.67 -7.69
CA GLN A 332 -15.17 22.46 -7.47
C GLN A 332 -15.57 22.28 -5.99
N SER A 333 -16.57 21.43 -5.74
CA SER A 333 -16.96 20.98 -4.40
C SER A 333 -15.98 19.94 -3.83
N ASN A 334 -14.74 20.36 -3.61
CA ASN A 334 -13.65 19.47 -3.17
C ASN A 334 -13.92 18.86 -1.78
N PRO A 335 -13.56 17.58 -1.55
CA PRO A 335 -13.56 17.00 -0.21
C PRO A 335 -12.49 17.67 0.66
N PRO A 336 -12.71 17.79 1.99
CA PRO A 336 -11.67 18.20 2.93
C PRO A 336 -10.38 17.38 2.77
N ALA A 337 -9.24 18.06 2.89
CA ALA A 337 -7.90 17.48 2.87
C ALA A 337 -7.77 16.33 3.88
N ARG A 338 -7.18 15.20 3.44
CA ARG A 338 -7.25 13.95 4.20
C ARG A 338 -6.10 12.99 3.97
N ALA A 339 -5.89 12.13 4.96
CA ALA A 339 -4.90 11.06 4.94
C ALA A 339 -5.47 9.78 5.59
N GLY A 340 -5.00 8.61 5.16
CA GLY A 340 -5.47 7.31 5.67
C GLY A 340 -6.87 6.93 5.17
N HIS A 341 -7.30 7.51 4.07
CA HIS A 341 -8.44 7.08 3.25
C HIS A 341 -8.02 5.95 2.31
N THR A 342 -8.99 5.19 1.80
CA THR A 342 -8.77 4.26 0.67
C THR A 342 -9.50 4.77 -0.56
N CYS A 343 -9.03 4.38 -1.75
CA CYS A 343 -9.66 4.73 -3.02
C CYS A 343 -9.74 3.53 -3.94
N HIS A 344 -10.81 3.47 -4.73
CA HIS A 344 -11.11 2.34 -5.59
C HIS A 344 -11.59 2.83 -6.96
N ALA A 345 -10.98 2.32 -8.04
CA ALA A 345 -11.47 2.54 -9.39
C ALA A 345 -12.72 1.69 -9.63
N TYR A 346 -13.79 2.27 -10.16
CA TYR A 346 -14.96 1.53 -10.64
C TYR A 346 -15.67 2.31 -11.76
N ARG A 347 -15.75 1.71 -12.96
CA ARG A 347 -16.44 2.29 -14.14
C ARG A 347 -16.08 3.76 -14.40
N GLY A 348 -14.78 4.08 -14.48
CA GLY A 348 -14.25 5.43 -14.70
C GLY A 348 -14.36 6.41 -13.52
N GLN A 349 -14.91 5.99 -12.39
CA GLN A 349 -14.99 6.81 -11.17
C GLN A 349 -13.99 6.32 -10.12
N MET A 350 -13.25 7.25 -9.52
CA MET A 350 -12.52 7.01 -8.29
C MET A 350 -13.48 7.23 -7.11
N LEU A 351 -13.87 6.14 -6.46
CA LEU A 351 -14.57 6.18 -5.17
C LEU A 351 -13.52 6.38 -4.07
N VAL A 352 -13.74 7.36 -3.18
CA VAL A 352 -12.88 7.68 -2.04
C VAL A 352 -13.64 7.36 -0.75
N VAL A 353 -12.98 6.69 0.19
CA VAL A 353 -13.60 6.16 1.42
C VAL A 353 -12.81 6.56 2.66
N GLY A 354 -13.50 7.22 3.60
CA GLY A 354 -13.02 7.69 4.89
C GLY A 354 -11.87 8.70 4.79
N GLY A 355 -10.95 8.59 5.74
CA GLY A 355 -9.79 9.46 5.91
C GLY A 355 -9.89 10.34 7.15
N PHE A 356 -8.75 10.61 7.78
CA PHE A 356 -8.68 11.58 8.87
C PHE A 356 -8.68 13.00 8.28
N VAL A 357 -9.46 13.91 8.88
CA VAL A 357 -9.73 15.28 8.38
C VAL A 357 -9.53 16.36 9.48
N GLY A 358 -8.67 16.07 10.45
CA GLY A 358 -8.52 16.88 11.66
C GLY A 358 -9.64 16.68 12.70
N SER A 359 -9.54 17.42 13.80
CA SER A 359 -10.50 17.40 14.93
C SER A 359 -11.59 18.49 14.83
N GLN A 360 -11.51 19.37 13.83
CA GLN A 360 -12.42 20.51 13.67
C GLN A 360 -13.78 20.14 13.07
N LEU A 361 -13.87 19.02 12.35
CA LEU A 361 -15.12 18.51 11.81
C LEU A 361 -15.76 17.53 12.81
N SER A 362 -17.06 17.71 13.08
CA SER A 362 -17.85 16.79 13.90
C SER A 362 -18.33 15.55 13.13
N CYS A 363 -18.36 15.65 11.80
CA CYS A 363 -18.83 14.64 10.85
C CYS A 363 -18.30 15.03 9.45
N ASP A 364 -17.59 14.12 8.78
CA ASP A 364 -17.29 14.14 7.34
C ASP A 364 -18.27 13.20 6.62
N THR A 365 -18.50 13.31 5.30
CA THR A 365 -19.36 12.31 4.63
C THR A 365 -18.69 10.94 4.53
N GLY A 366 -17.35 10.89 4.62
CA GLY A 366 -16.56 9.66 4.52
C GLY A 366 -16.66 8.95 3.17
N ILE A 367 -17.34 9.54 2.18
CA ILE A 367 -17.59 8.99 0.85
C ILE A 367 -17.60 10.14 -0.15
N TYR A 368 -16.76 10.05 -1.17
CA TYR A 368 -16.67 10.99 -2.28
C TYR A 368 -16.43 10.26 -3.60
N VAL A 369 -16.83 10.87 -4.72
CA VAL A 369 -16.72 10.28 -6.06
C VAL A 369 -16.06 11.30 -6.98
N PHE A 370 -15.03 10.88 -7.71
CA PHE A 370 -14.37 11.70 -8.72
C PHE A 370 -14.47 11.01 -10.08
N ASP A 371 -15.03 11.68 -11.08
CA ASP A 371 -15.04 11.20 -12.46
C ASP A 371 -13.65 11.42 -13.08
N ALA A 372 -12.94 10.33 -13.34
CA ALA A 372 -11.59 10.35 -13.87
C ALA A 372 -11.52 10.83 -15.33
N SER A 373 -12.65 10.87 -16.04
CA SER A 373 -12.77 11.29 -17.44
C SER A 373 -13.03 12.80 -17.58
N THR A 374 -13.98 13.35 -16.80
CA THR A 374 -14.27 14.80 -16.80
C THR A 374 -13.41 15.60 -15.82
N LEU A 375 -12.68 14.91 -14.94
CA LEU A 375 -11.85 15.49 -13.87
C LEU A 375 -12.67 16.31 -12.86
N GLN A 376 -13.90 15.89 -12.59
CA GLN A 376 -14.83 16.56 -11.68
C GLN A 376 -15.22 15.69 -10.47
N TRP A 377 -15.29 16.30 -9.29
CA TRP A 377 -15.97 15.71 -8.12
C TRP A 377 -17.48 15.66 -8.34
N GLN A 378 -18.08 14.51 -8.01
CA GLN A 378 -19.48 14.19 -8.22
C GLN A 378 -20.23 13.99 -6.90
N THR A 379 -21.47 14.46 -6.83
CA THR A 379 -22.37 14.22 -5.70
C THR A 379 -23.11 12.89 -5.79
N THR A 380 -23.03 12.22 -6.94
CA THR A 380 -23.71 10.96 -7.25
C THR A 380 -22.70 9.97 -7.82
N PHE A 381 -22.72 8.74 -7.30
CA PHE A 381 -22.06 7.59 -7.87
C PHE A 381 -22.95 6.97 -8.93
N HIS A 382 -22.38 6.54 -10.06
CA HIS A 382 -23.09 5.85 -11.15
C HIS A 382 -22.66 4.39 -11.25
N GLY A 383 -23.60 3.46 -11.10
CA GLY A 383 -23.32 2.02 -11.01
C GLY A 383 -23.76 1.18 -12.22
N GLY A 384 -24.77 1.64 -12.96
CA GLY A 384 -25.42 0.86 -14.02
C GLY A 384 -24.78 0.95 -15.41
N PRO A 385 -25.21 0.10 -16.39
CA PRO A 385 -26.27 -0.91 -16.29
C PRO A 385 -25.80 -2.36 -16.52
N ASN A 386 -26.68 -3.31 -16.21
CA ASN A 386 -26.76 -4.71 -16.69
C ASN A 386 -25.46 -5.55 -16.74
N THR A 387 -24.75 -5.62 -15.62
CA THR A 387 -24.11 -6.82 -15.01
C THR A 387 -23.44 -7.91 -15.89
N SER A 388 -22.20 -8.23 -15.49
CA SER A 388 -21.26 -9.28 -15.96
C SER A 388 -20.50 -8.99 -17.26
N SER A 389 -19.20 -9.29 -17.36
CA SER A 389 -18.22 -9.74 -16.35
C SER A 389 -17.47 -8.56 -15.69
N ASP A 390 -16.88 -8.76 -14.51
CA ASP A 390 -16.14 -7.70 -13.79
C ASP A 390 -14.64 -7.69 -14.11
N SER A 391 -14.20 -6.56 -14.67
CA SER A 391 -13.02 -5.85 -14.18
C SER A 391 -13.15 -4.34 -14.43
N THR A 392 -12.34 -3.55 -13.75
CA THR A 392 -12.49 -2.07 -13.72
C THR A 392 -11.96 -1.34 -14.96
N ASN A 393 -11.44 -2.05 -15.97
CA ASN A 393 -10.68 -1.47 -17.09
C ASN A 393 -10.90 -2.10 -18.49
N THR A 394 -11.84 -3.04 -18.69
CA THR A 394 -12.06 -3.67 -20.01
C THR A 394 -13.07 -2.98 -20.92
N TYR A 395 -12.76 -2.96 -22.22
CA TYR A 395 -13.61 -2.52 -23.33
C TYR A 395 -14.10 -3.73 -24.14
N ASP A 396 -15.41 -3.82 -24.37
CA ASP A 396 -16.02 -4.81 -25.26
C ASP A 396 -16.39 -4.15 -26.61
N PRO A 397 -15.69 -4.48 -27.71
CA PRO A 397 -16.00 -3.97 -29.04
C PRO A 397 -17.21 -4.65 -29.71
N SER A 398 -17.77 -5.72 -29.13
CA SER A 398 -18.83 -6.51 -29.76
C SER A 398 -20.26 -6.00 -29.49
N SER A 399 -20.47 -5.24 -28.40
CA SER A 399 -21.79 -4.69 -28.08
C SER A 399 -22.16 -3.46 -28.91
N SER A 400 -23.35 -3.50 -29.54
CA SER A 400 -23.93 -2.39 -30.32
C SER A 400 -24.44 -1.21 -29.47
N SER A 401 -24.10 -1.19 -28.18
CA SER A 401 -24.39 -0.11 -27.23
C SER A 401 -23.11 0.26 -26.46
N SER A 402 -22.12 0.74 -27.20
CA SER A 402 -20.75 1.02 -26.74
C SER A 402 -20.69 2.07 -25.61
N LYS A 403 -20.90 1.63 -24.37
CA LYS A 403 -20.76 2.46 -23.17
C LYS A 403 -19.32 2.48 -22.70
N GLN A 404 -18.53 3.36 -23.30
CA GLN A 404 -17.20 3.71 -22.80
C GLN A 404 -17.33 4.15 -21.34
N LEU A 405 -16.69 3.41 -20.42
CA LEU A 405 -16.79 3.66 -18.98
C LEU A 405 -15.72 4.63 -18.47
N TYR A 406 -14.58 4.71 -19.16
CA TYR A 406 -13.52 5.68 -18.91
C TYR A 406 -13.06 6.26 -20.24
N ALA A 407 -12.90 7.58 -20.27
CA ALA A 407 -12.34 8.31 -21.40
C ALA A 407 -11.05 9.01 -20.96
N VAL A 408 -9.98 8.88 -21.76
CA VAL A 408 -8.69 9.53 -21.49
C VAL A 408 -8.90 11.05 -21.56
N PRO A 409 -8.70 11.82 -20.47
CA PRO A 409 -8.96 13.26 -20.47
C PRO A 409 -8.03 14.03 -21.42
N ASP A 410 -8.52 15.13 -21.99
CA ASP A 410 -7.76 15.98 -22.92
C ASP A 410 -6.41 16.46 -22.33
N ILE A 411 -6.33 16.70 -21.02
CA ILE A 411 -5.06 17.07 -20.37
C ILE A 411 -4.00 15.96 -20.49
N ILE A 412 -4.40 14.68 -20.52
CA ILE A 412 -3.51 13.54 -20.76
C ILE A 412 -3.23 13.38 -22.25
N VAL A 413 -4.27 13.41 -23.11
CA VAL A 413 -4.14 13.33 -24.58
C VAL A 413 -3.17 14.39 -25.11
N SER A 414 -3.18 15.59 -24.53
CA SER A 414 -2.23 16.68 -24.88
C SER A 414 -0.75 16.34 -24.63
N GLN A 415 -0.45 15.35 -23.78
CA GLN A 415 0.91 14.92 -23.44
C GLN A 415 1.35 13.66 -24.18
N ILE A 416 0.42 12.75 -24.51
CA ILE A 416 0.73 11.42 -25.08
C ILE A 416 0.23 11.22 -26.53
N GLY A 417 -0.58 12.14 -27.06
CA GLY A 417 -1.28 11.99 -28.33
C GLY A 417 -2.49 11.05 -28.24
N GLY A 418 -2.98 10.62 -29.40
CA GLY A 418 -4.17 9.77 -29.48
C GLY A 418 -5.48 10.53 -29.30
N SER A 419 -6.41 9.95 -28.55
CA SER A 419 -7.76 10.46 -28.30
C SER A 419 -8.31 9.94 -26.97
N SER A 420 -9.54 10.35 -26.63
CA SER A 420 -10.27 9.87 -25.48
C SER A 420 -10.51 8.35 -25.44
N THR A 421 -10.40 7.64 -26.58
CA THR A 421 -10.52 6.17 -26.67
C THR A 421 -9.18 5.43 -26.69
N GLY A 422 -8.04 6.13 -26.61
CA GLY A 422 -6.70 5.55 -26.73
C GLY A 422 -5.94 6.04 -27.95
N GLY A 423 -5.09 5.19 -28.52
CA GLY A 423 -4.20 5.52 -29.64
C GLY A 423 -3.00 6.39 -29.23
N ALA A 424 -2.51 6.28 -28.00
CA ALA A 424 -1.38 7.06 -27.50
C ALA A 424 -0.15 6.91 -28.43
N THR A 425 0.40 8.03 -28.89
CA THR A 425 1.54 8.05 -29.82
C THR A 425 2.89 8.02 -29.12
N VAL A 426 2.93 8.38 -27.83
CA VAL A 426 4.08 8.13 -26.96
C VAL A 426 4.05 6.66 -26.51
N THR A 427 5.14 5.93 -26.77
CA THR A 427 5.25 4.49 -26.49
C THR A 427 6.30 4.13 -25.42
N ALA A 428 7.03 5.13 -24.89
CA ALA A 428 8.11 4.96 -23.91
C ALA A 428 8.25 6.17 -22.96
N PRO A 429 8.96 6.05 -21.82
CA PRO A 429 9.17 7.14 -20.87
C PRO A 429 9.98 8.34 -21.42
N GLU A 430 9.63 9.56 -20.99
CA GLU A 430 10.34 10.79 -21.39
C GLU A 430 11.80 10.84 -20.86
N LYS A 431 12.09 10.11 -19.77
CA LYS A 431 13.46 9.84 -19.30
C LYS A 431 13.77 8.38 -19.57
N THR A 432 14.80 8.14 -20.37
CA THR A 432 15.24 6.79 -20.79
C THR A 432 15.28 5.81 -19.62
N ALA A 433 14.52 4.73 -19.72
CA ALA A 433 14.48 3.67 -18.72
C ALA A 433 15.84 2.98 -18.57
N VAL A 434 16.15 2.48 -17.38
CA VAL A 434 17.38 1.70 -17.15
C VAL A 434 17.34 0.38 -17.94
N PRO A 435 18.47 -0.17 -18.43
CA PRO A 435 18.48 -1.26 -19.41
C PRO A 435 17.66 -2.51 -19.07
N ASP A 436 17.57 -2.88 -17.77
CA ASP A 436 16.83 -4.05 -17.31
C ASP A 436 15.32 -3.81 -17.10
N SER A 437 14.87 -2.56 -17.19
CA SER A 437 13.50 -2.13 -16.87
C SER A 437 12.46 -2.77 -17.80
N PRO A 438 11.26 -3.13 -17.31
CA PRO A 438 10.14 -3.51 -18.17
C PRO A 438 9.68 -2.39 -19.13
N LEU A 439 10.17 -1.16 -18.93
CA LEU A 439 9.83 0.04 -19.72
C LEU A 439 10.81 0.31 -20.89
N THR A 440 11.77 -0.59 -21.16
CA THR A 440 12.68 -0.48 -22.33
C THR A 440 12.08 -1.07 -23.61
N GLY A 441 11.06 -1.92 -23.50
CA GLY A 441 10.25 -2.38 -24.62
C GLY A 441 9.01 -1.49 -24.82
N SER A 442 8.32 -1.69 -25.95
CA SER A 442 6.93 -1.25 -26.10
C SER A 442 6.02 -1.97 -25.10
N ASN A 443 4.81 -1.45 -24.87
CA ASN A 443 3.78 -2.28 -24.25
C ASN A 443 3.56 -3.51 -25.16
N PRO A 444 3.67 -4.75 -24.66
CA PRO A 444 3.17 -5.89 -25.41
C PRO A 444 1.63 -5.81 -25.48
N GLU A 445 1.03 -6.63 -26.35
CA GLU A 445 -0.41 -6.91 -26.26
C GLU A 445 -0.69 -7.71 -24.97
N TYR A 446 -0.82 -7.03 -23.84
CA TYR A 446 -1.17 -7.65 -22.57
C TYR A 446 -2.60 -8.22 -22.69
N THR A 447 -2.70 -9.52 -23.00
CA THR A 447 -3.98 -10.19 -23.21
C THR A 447 -4.63 -10.51 -21.87
N TYR A 448 -5.25 -9.51 -21.29
CA TYR A 448 -5.92 -9.59 -20.00
C TYR A 448 -7.11 -10.56 -20.05
N LYS A 449 -7.15 -11.51 -19.11
CA LYS A 449 -8.36 -12.30 -18.81
C LYS A 449 -8.96 -11.88 -17.45
N PRO A 450 -9.89 -10.91 -17.43
CA PRO A 450 -10.73 -10.68 -16.26
C PRO A 450 -11.80 -11.78 -16.09
N ASP A 451 -12.07 -12.54 -17.14
CA ASP A 451 -13.07 -13.58 -17.23
C ASP A 451 -12.44 -14.90 -17.73
N ASN A 452 -12.93 -16.02 -17.21
CA ASN A 452 -12.45 -17.36 -17.59
C ASN A 452 -13.08 -17.85 -18.91
N THR A 453 -13.16 -16.99 -19.93
CA THR A 453 -13.37 -17.46 -21.31
C THR A 453 -12.02 -17.86 -21.93
N PRO A 454 -11.97 -18.94 -22.73
CA PRO A 454 -10.76 -19.25 -23.49
C PRO A 454 -10.51 -18.15 -24.53
N ILE A 455 -9.32 -17.50 -24.46
CA ILE A 455 -8.89 -16.54 -25.48
C ILE A 455 -8.98 -17.21 -26.85
N THR A 456 -9.91 -16.70 -27.65
CA THR A 456 -10.16 -17.18 -29.00
C THR A 456 -9.34 -16.32 -29.95
N THR A 457 -8.03 -16.59 -30.03
CA THR A 457 -7.11 -15.83 -30.88
C THR A 457 -7.49 -16.03 -32.35
N ALA A 458 -8.24 -15.06 -32.89
CA ALA A 458 -8.71 -15.08 -34.25
C ALA A 458 -7.58 -14.64 -35.19
N ILE A 459 -6.94 -15.60 -35.85
CA ILE A 459 -5.93 -15.29 -36.88
C ILE A 459 -6.69 -14.89 -38.16
N PRO A 460 -6.48 -13.68 -38.72
CA PRO A 460 -7.12 -13.27 -39.95
C PRO A 460 -6.50 -14.01 -41.14
N VAL A 461 -7.23 -15.00 -41.68
CA VAL A 461 -6.81 -15.73 -42.88
C VAL A 461 -7.42 -15.04 -44.10
N THR A 462 -6.59 -14.33 -44.86
CA THR A 462 -6.98 -13.71 -46.13
C THR A 462 -7.16 -14.78 -47.21
N SER A 463 -8.40 -15.01 -47.64
CA SER A 463 -8.72 -15.86 -48.78
C SER A 463 -9.10 -15.00 -49.98
N THR A 464 -8.39 -15.14 -51.10
CA THR A 464 -8.66 -14.41 -52.34
C THR A 464 -9.19 -15.37 -53.39
N ILE A 465 -10.36 -15.04 -53.96
CA ILE A 465 -11.07 -15.83 -54.96
C ILE A 465 -11.31 -14.95 -56.18
N THR A 466 -10.88 -15.41 -57.35
CA THR A 466 -11.22 -14.76 -58.62
C THR A 466 -12.48 -15.42 -59.18
N ALA A 467 -13.52 -14.63 -59.43
CA ALA A 467 -14.75 -15.09 -60.06
C ALA A 467 -14.59 -15.20 -61.59
N ASP A 468 -15.48 -15.95 -62.26
CA ASP A 468 -15.39 -16.24 -63.71
C ASP A 468 -15.49 -15.00 -64.62
N ASN A 469 -15.92 -13.86 -64.06
CA ASN A 469 -15.94 -12.54 -64.72
C ASN A 469 -14.59 -11.78 -64.63
N GLY A 470 -13.59 -12.33 -63.94
CA GLY A 470 -12.30 -11.69 -63.65
C GLY A 470 -12.25 -10.81 -62.40
N GLU A 471 -13.33 -10.77 -61.62
CA GLU A 471 -13.43 -9.98 -60.39
C GLU A 471 -12.72 -10.67 -59.21
N VAL A 472 -11.86 -9.94 -58.49
CA VAL A 472 -11.03 -10.48 -57.40
C VAL A 472 -11.66 -10.14 -56.06
N ILE A 473 -12.36 -11.12 -55.48
CA ILE A 473 -13.02 -11.00 -54.18
C ILE A 473 -12.06 -11.48 -53.09
N THR A 474 -11.77 -10.63 -52.10
CA THR A 474 -10.92 -10.98 -50.96
C THR A 474 -11.75 -11.02 -49.69
N THR A 475 -11.83 -12.19 -49.07
CA THR A 475 -12.60 -12.47 -47.85
C THR A 475 -11.65 -12.80 -46.71
N VAL A 476 -11.71 -12.03 -45.63
CA VAL A 476 -11.00 -12.35 -44.38
C VAL A 476 -11.83 -13.36 -43.60
N ILE A 477 -11.26 -14.54 -43.36
CA ILE A 477 -11.89 -15.61 -42.58
C ILE A 477 -11.15 -15.72 -41.24
N MET A 478 -11.88 -15.55 -40.14
CA MET A 478 -11.33 -15.79 -38.80
C MET A 478 -11.14 -17.30 -38.61
N SER A 479 -9.93 -17.74 -38.26
CA SER A 479 -9.68 -19.12 -37.82
C SER A 479 -9.18 -19.16 -36.37
N VAL A 480 -9.57 -20.22 -35.65
CA VAL A 480 -9.36 -20.39 -34.20
C VAL A 480 -8.43 -21.56 -33.97
N THR A 481 -7.41 -21.40 -33.13
CA THR A 481 -6.50 -22.49 -32.75
C THR A 481 -6.09 -22.39 -31.29
N THR A 482 -6.21 -23.49 -30.55
CA THR A 482 -5.82 -23.60 -29.13
C THR A 482 -4.48 -24.32 -29.02
N THR A 483 -3.55 -23.79 -28.23
CA THR A 483 -2.24 -24.43 -27.96
C THR A 483 -1.88 -24.37 -26.48
N THR A 484 -1.18 -25.39 -25.99
CA THR A 484 -0.72 -25.53 -24.61
C THR A 484 0.75 -25.97 -24.57
N PRO A 485 1.66 -25.18 -23.98
CA PRO A 485 3.07 -25.58 -23.86
C PRO A 485 3.28 -26.63 -22.76
N THR A 486 4.05 -27.66 -23.06
CA THR A 486 4.64 -28.59 -22.07
C THR A 486 6.15 -28.36 -21.99
N GLY A 487 6.77 -28.59 -20.82
CA GLY A 487 8.20 -28.30 -20.59
C GLY A 487 8.92 -29.35 -19.75
N ASN A 488 10.17 -29.64 -20.10
CA ASN A 488 11.12 -30.52 -19.41
C ASN A 488 12.56 -30.29 -19.99
N PRO A 489 13.67 -30.83 -19.44
CA PRO A 489 14.33 -30.30 -18.24
C PRO A 489 15.82 -29.88 -18.40
N ASN A 490 16.34 -29.37 -17.29
CA ASN A 490 17.73 -29.09 -16.86
C ASN A 490 18.88 -29.99 -17.39
N PRO A 491 20.13 -29.50 -17.45
CA PRO A 491 21.20 -30.12 -16.63
C PRO A 491 22.28 -29.17 -16.03
N THR A 492 23.21 -29.77 -15.25
CA THR A 492 24.07 -29.18 -14.20
C THR A 492 25.55 -28.87 -14.59
N GLY A 493 26.28 -28.15 -13.72
CA GLY A 493 27.75 -27.95 -13.74
C GLY A 493 28.35 -27.70 -12.34
N SER A 494 29.66 -27.88 -12.10
CA SER A 494 30.26 -27.95 -10.74
C SER A 494 31.78 -27.63 -10.63
N SER A 495 32.25 -27.32 -9.40
CA SER A 495 33.66 -27.14 -8.92
C SER A 495 34.42 -25.87 -9.38
N GLY A 496 35.51 -25.39 -8.74
CA GLY A 496 36.33 -25.93 -7.63
C GLY A 496 37.02 -24.86 -6.74
N ASN A 497 38.09 -25.19 -5.99
CA ASN A 497 38.47 -24.52 -4.73
C ASN A 497 40.00 -24.24 -4.51
N ASN A 498 40.35 -23.46 -3.46
CA ASN A 498 41.60 -23.42 -2.65
C ASN A 498 42.66 -22.27 -2.78
N ASN A 499 42.88 -21.56 -1.65
CA ASN A 499 44.15 -21.32 -0.90
C ASN A 499 45.33 -20.49 -1.49
N ASN A 500 46.24 -19.82 -0.73
CA ASN A 500 46.28 -19.38 0.69
C ASN A 500 47.39 -18.31 0.97
N ASP A 501 47.19 -17.56 2.07
CA ASP A 501 48.10 -16.79 2.97
C ASP A 501 49.64 -16.67 2.77
N ASN A 502 50.19 -15.54 3.25
CA ASN A 502 51.37 -15.53 4.13
C ASN A 502 51.50 -14.26 5.03
N LYS A 503 52.31 -14.31 6.11
CA LYS A 503 52.39 -13.30 7.21
C LYS A 503 53.82 -12.81 7.51
N SER A 504 53.96 -11.63 8.15
CA SER A 504 54.57 -11.40 9.49
C SER A 504 55.17 -9.99 9.73
N THR A 505 55.57 -9.68 10.98
CA THR A 505 56.07 -8.38 11.48
C THR A 505 57.34 -8.56 12.34
N PRO A 506 58.05 -7.48 12.76
CA PRO A 506 58.28 -7.29 14.22
C PRO A 506 58.52 -5.85 14.77
N VAL A 507 57.95 -5.59 15.97
CA VAL A 507 58.54 -5.06 17.24
C VAL A 507 59.35 -3.72 17.30
N GLY A 508 59.05 -2.87 18.31
CA GLY A 508 59.82 -1.70 18.79
C GLY A 508 59.35 -1.14 20.15
N ILE A 509 60.21 -0.45 20.94
CA ILE A 509 60.12 -0.27 22.42
C ILE A 509 60.94 1.00 22.89
N ILE A 510 60.79 1.79 24.00
CA ILE A 510 59.81 2.25 25.05
C ILE A 510 60.39 3.59 25.65
N VAL A 511 59.69 4.31 26.56
CA VAL A 511 60.12 5.44 27.48
C VAL A 511 59.95 6.89 26.93
N GLY A 512 59.43 7.91 27.65
CA GLY A 512 58.82 7.94 29.01
C GLY A 512 58.43 9.36 29.55
N SER A 513 57.67 9.37 30.66
CA SER A 513 57.46 10.42 31.72
C SER A 513 57.12 11.90 31.41
N THR A 514 55.91 12.33 31.86
CA THR A 514 55.53 13.63 32.50
C THR A 514 55.74 14.97 31.74
N VAL A 515 54.91 16.02 31.87
CA VAL A 515 53.88 16.40 32.87
C VAL A 515 52.57 16.80 32.18
N GLY A 516 51.40 16.45 32.74
CA GLY A 516 50.10 16.91 32.22
C GLY A 516 48.87 16.58 33.10
N SER A 517 49.09 16.25 34.37
CA SER A 517 48.23 15.35 35.16
C SER A 517 46.80 15.83 35.48
N VAL A 518 46.47 17.11 35.27
CA VAL A 518 45.11 17.64 35.53
C VAL A 518 44.30 17.69 34.24
N ALA A 519 44.84 18.32 33.19
CA ALA A 519 44.25 18.30 31.86
C ALA A 519 44.11 16.86 31.35
N LEU A 520 45.13 16.01 31.55
CA LEU A 520 45.09 14.61 31.13
C LEU A 520 44.07 13.78 31.91
N VAL A 521 43.73 14.09 33.16
CA VAL A 521 42.62 13.40 33.86
C VAL A 521 41.27 13.81 33.28
N ILE A 522 41.06 15.08 32.93
CA ILE A 522 39.84 15.52 32.24
C ILE A 522 39.76 14.94 30.83
N SER A 523 40.87 14.93 30.08
CA SER A 523 40.95 14.30 28.76
C SER A 523 40.80 12.78 28.82
N VAL A 524 41.31 12.09 29.85
CA VAL A 524 41.09 10.65 30.04
C VAL A 524 39.69 10.35 30.54
N LEU A 525 39.05 11.22 31.33
CA LEU A 525 37.61 11.11 31.61
C LEU A 525 36.80 11.28 30.32
N LEU A 526 37.00 12.34 29.56
CA LEU A 526 36.29 12.55 28.28
C LEU A 526 36.62 11.45 27.25
N LEU A 527 37.87 10.99 27.16
CA LEU A 527 38.26 9.90 26.27
C LEU A 527 37.74 8.56 26.76
N SER A 528 37.65 8.30 28.06
CA SER A 528 37.04 7.06 28.58
C SER A 528 35.52 7.09 28.49
N LEU A 529 34.87 8.25 28.60
CA LEU A 529 33.44 8.43 28.32
C LEU A 529 33.17 8.31 26.82
N PHE A 530 34.04 8.81 25.95
CA PHE A 530 33.98 8.64 24.50
C PHE A 530 34.32 7.20 24.05
N LEU A 531 35.26 6.52 24.70
CA LEU A 531 35.59 5.10 24.44
C LEU A 531 34.60 4.15 25.10
N TRP A 532 33.92 4.56 26.18
CA TRP A 532 32.76 3.87 26.74
C TRP A 532 31.55 4.07 25.83
N TYR A 533 31.31 5.29 25.32
CA TYR A 533 30.29 5.55 24.31
C TYR A 533 30.59 4.80 23.02
N LYS A 534 31.83 4.79 22.51
CA LYS A 534 32.27 4.02 21.34
C LYS A 534 32.45 2.52 21.62
N ARG A 535 32.43 2.07 22.88
CA ARG A 535 32.20 0.67 23.24
C ARG A 535 30.70 0.42 23.18
N ARG A 536 29.89 1.10 23.98
CA ARG A 536 28.43 0.98 24.05
C ARG A 536 27.73 1.11 22.70
N VAL A 537 28.17 1.99 21.79
CA VAL A 537 27.69 2.09 20.41
C VAL A 537 28.09 0.86 19.60
N ARG A 538 29.32 0.35 19.73
CA ARG A 538 29.70 -0.94 19.14
C ARG A 538 29.02 -2.13 19.81
N ASP A 539 28.70 -2.08 21.09
CA ASP A 539 28.00 -3.14 21.83
C ASP A 539 26.51 -3.14 21.46
N LEU A 540 25.93 -1.97 21.15
CA LEU A 540 24.59 -1.79 20.59
C LEU A 540 24.53 -2.15 19.09
N GLN A 541 25.55 -1.77 18.31
CA GLN A 541 25.70 -2.22 16.91
C GLN A 541 25.90 -3.73 16.86
N ARG A 542 26.67 -4.29 17.80
CA ARG A 542 26.90 -5.73 17.92
C ARG A 542 25.65 -6.46 18.41
N SER A 543 24.89 -5.94 19.38
CA SER A 543 23.61 -6.55 19.73
C SER A 543 22.63 -6.47 18.56
N TYR A 544 22.59 -5.34 17.84
CA TYR A 544 21.79 -5.19 16.62
C TYR A 544 22.24 -6.12 15.47
N GLU A 545 23.53 -6.40 15.34
CA GLU A 545 24.05 -7.40 14.40
C GLU A 545 23.78 -8.84 14.88
N GLU A 546 23.89 -9.13 16.17
CA GLU A 546 23.56 -10.43 16.78
C GLU A 546 22.03 -10.70 16.74
N ASP A 547 21.19 -9.66 16.83
CA ASP A 547 19.75 -9.69 16.58
C ASP A 547 19.46 -9.98 15.09
N ARG A 548 20.12 -9.27 14.15
CA ARG A 548 19.98 -9.51 12.70
C ARG A 548 20.49 -10.89 12.26
N VAL A 549 21.51 -11.43 12.92
CA VAL A 549 22.04 -12.78 12.66
C VAL A 549 21.16 -13.86 13.28
N SER A 550 20.62 -13.65 14.48
CA SER A 550 19.67 -14.60 15.10
C SER A 550 18.29 -14.62 14.42
N GLN A 551 17.88 -13.53 13.78
CA GLN A 551 16.74 -13.48 12.85
C GLN A 551 17.09 -13.95 11.42
N GLY A 552 18.36 -14.25 11.13
CA GLY A 552 18.79 -14.88 9.88
C GLY A 552 18.68 -14.02 8.63
N LEU A 553 18.94 -12.70 8.73
CA LEU A 553 18.59 -11.71 7.69
C LEU A 553 19.77 -11.02 6.97
N VAL A 554 21.02 -11.48 7.10
CA VAL A 554 22.17 -10.98 6.30
C VAL A 554 23.20 -12.07 6.01
N GLY A 555 23.54 -12.29 4.73
CA GLY A 555 24.76 -12.97 4.31
C GLY A 555 25.98 -12.02 4.25
N ASN A 556 27.18 -12.55 4.52
CA ASN A 556 28.45 -11.79 4.65
C ASN A 556 28.67 -10.66 3.61
N ARG A 557 28.97 -9.44 4.10
CA ARG A 557 29.65 -8.39 3.33
C ARG A 557 31.04 -8.09 3.90
N PRO A 558 32.11 -7.98 3.09
CA PRO A 558 33.37 -7.38 3.53
C PRO A 558 33.25 -5.85 3.61
N VAL A 559 33.96 -5.25 4.57
CA VAL A 559 33.98 -3.79 4.75
C VAL A 559 34.96 -3.11 3.80
N SER A 560 34.52 -2.05 3.14
CA SER A 560 35.40 -1.08 2.49
C SER A 560 35.08 0.34 2.96
N MET A 561 36.08 0.99 3.54
CA MET A 561 36.16 2.45 3.62
C MET A 561 37.39 2.88 2.83
N VAL A 562 37.28 3.97 2.07
CA VAL A 562 38.13 5.18 2.15
C VAL A 562 37.87 6.07 0.94
N SER A 563 37.56 7.33 1.20
CA SER A 563 38.04 8.45 0.39
C SER A 563 38.25 9.66 1.30
N SER A 564 39.09 10.62 0.89
CA SER A 564 39.81 11.44 1.85
C SER A 564 39.88 12.92 1.50
N ASN A 565 39.34 13.73 2.43
CA ASN A 565 39.95 14.95 2.97
C ASN A 565 39.96 16.25 2.10
N ILE A 566 39.99 17.40 2.81
CA ILE A 566 40.25 18.78 2.31
C ILE A 566 39.13 19.38 1.43
N GLY A 567 38.63 20.60 1.68
CA GLY A 567 38.89 21.52 2.79
C GLY A 567 38.51 22.98 2.45
N GLY A 568 38.71 23.89 3.41
CA GLY A 568 38.53 25.34 3.23
C GLY A 568 37.14 25.87 3.64
N GLY A 569 37.10 27.03 4.30
CA GLY A 569 35.87 27.70 4.72
C GLY A 569 35.88 29.19 4.37
N GLY A 570 34.75 29.86 4.55
CA GLY A 570 34.60 31.30 4.32
C GLY A 570 33.32 31.83 4.96
N ALA A 571 33.44 32.87 5.78
CA ALA A 571 32.31 33.56 6.40
C ALA A 571 31.88 34.77 5.56
N GLY A 572 30.57 35.06 5.50
CA GLY A 572 30.06 36.19 4.73
C GLY A 572 28.54 36.35 4.84
N GLY A 573 28.07 36.94 5.95
CA GLY A 573 26.65 37.25 6.13
C GLY A 573 26.23 38.49 5.32
N ARG A 574 24.98 38.50 4.84
CA ARG A 574 24.28 39.70 4.35
C ARG A 574 22.84 39.72 4.83
N HIS A 575 22.40 40.87 5.34
CA HIS A 575 21.01 41.13 5.65
C HIS A 575 20.19 41.30 4.36
N TYR A 576 18.94 40.85 4.41
CA TYR A 576 17.84 41.50 3.69
C TYR A 576 16.70 41.76 4.69
N ASN A 577 16.30 43.02 4.82
CA ASN A 577 15.10 43.39 5.57
C ASN A 577 13.87 43.02 4.74
N TYR A 578 12.82 42.52 5.39
CA TYR A 578 11.47 42.56 4.85
C TYR A 578 10.62 43.54 5.68
N SER A 579 9.93 44.44 5.01
CA SER A 579 9.07 45.45 5.66
C SER A 579 7.75 44.83 6.08
N ALA A 580 7.33 45.08 7.32
CA ALA A 580 6.02 44.67 7.81
C ALA A 580 4.88 45.58 7.31
N VAL A 581 3.75 44.96 6.97
CA VAL A 581 2.41 45.57 6.99
C VAL A 581 1.51 44.59 7.74
N MET A 582 0.62 45.11 8.60
CA MET A 582 -0.21 44.30 9.50
C MET A 582 -1.61 44.08 8.93
N ASP A 583 -2.13 42.86 9.08
CA ASP A 583 -3.43 42.54 9.68
C ASP A 583 -3.61 41.00 9.70
N GLY A 584 -4.36 40.39 10.63
CA GLY A 584 -5.12 40.98 11.73
C GLY A 584 -6.09 39.97 12.35
N ARG A 585 -5.59 38.96 13.08
CA ARG A 585 -6.40 38.01 13.90
C ARG A 585 -5.70 37.69 15.23
N SER A 586 -6.50 37.49 16.28
CA SER A 586 -6.09 37.35 17.68
C SER A 586 -5.26 36.10 17.98
N LYS A 587 -4.50 36.14 19.09
CA LYS A 587 -3.52 35.13 19.53
C LYS A 587 -3.63 34.81 21.03
N GLU A 588 -4.84 34.59 21.53
CA GLU A 588 -5.13 34.41 22.96
C GLU A 588 -6.00 33.17 23.23
N ASP A 589 -5.41 31.96 23.15
CA ASP A 589 -5.67 30.78 24.04
C ASP A 589 -4.97 29.50 23.51
N LEU A 590 -3.63 29.46 23.50
CA LEU A 590 -2.84 28.30 23.05
C LEU A 590 -1.57 28.04 23.90
N MET A 591 -1.62 28.26 25.21
CA MET A 591 -0.51 27.92 26.13
C MET A 591 -1.00 27.44 27.52
N GLU A 592 -1.46 26.19 27.63
CA GLU A 592 -1.37 25.44 28.89
C GLU A 592 -0.93 24.00 28.62
N GLY A 593 0.35 23.84 28.27
CA GLY A 593 1.04 22.57 28.10
C GLY A 593 2.39 22.61 28.82
N VAL A 594 2.67 21.60 29.64
CA VAL A 594 3.88 21.56 30.48
C VAL A 594 5.15 21.44 29.61
N GLU A 595 6.07 22.40 29.75
CA GLU A 595 7.34 22.40 29.02
C GLU A 595 8.22 21.19 29.41
N PRO A 596 8.73 20.41 28.43
CA PRO A 596 9.66 19.32 28.71
C PRO A 596 11.05 19.88 29.01
N THR A 597 11.44 19.86 30.30
CA THR A 597 12.78 20.31 30.71
C THR A 597 13.91 19.54 30.03
N PHE A 598 15.09 20.16 29.94
CA PHE A 598 16.32 19.64 29.30
C PHE A 598 16.68 18.19 29.67
N TRP A 599 16.38 17.75 30.90
CA TRP A 599 16.65 16.39 31.36
C TRP A 599 15.67 15.33 30.82
N GLY A 600 14.46 15.73 30.41
CA GLY A 600 13.47 14.81 29.82
C GLY A 600 13.89 14.25 28.47
N MET A 601 14.51 15.08 27.62
CA MET A 601 15.00 14.66 26.30
C MET A 601 16.10 13.60 26.36
N LEU A 602 16.86 13.54 27.45
CA LEU A 602 18.06 12.70 27.57
C LEU A 602 17.76 11.27 28.03
N LEU A 603 16.54 10.99 28.50
CA LEU A 603 16.12 9.68 29.05
C LEU A 603 15.04 8.97 28.22
N GLN A 604 14.41 9.64 27.25
CA GLN A 604 13.36 9.04 26.40
C GLN A 604 13.51 9.43 24.91
N PRO A 605 14.37 8.76 24.14
CA PRO A 605 14.52 9.00 22.70
C PRO A 605 13.33 8.46 21.84
N ARG A 606 12.20 8.09 22.45
CA ARG A 606 11.05 7.48 21.76
C ARG A 606 9.86 8.44 21.59
N ARG A 607 10.04 9.46 20.76
CA ARG A 607 8.95 9.93 19.88
C ARG A 607 9.33 9.62 18.45
N SER A 608 8.91 8.45 17.95
CA SER A 608 8.69 8.30 16.51
C SER A 608 7.59 9.28 16.09
N LEU A 609 7.63 9.71 14.84
CA LEU A 609 6.55 10.49 14.23
C LEU A 609 5.36 9.57 13.94
N ARG A 610 4.67 9.16 15.00
CA ARG A 610 3.36 8.52 14.93
C ARG A 610 2.33 9.53 14.43
N VAL A 611 1.17 9.02 14.03
CA VAL A 611 -0.07 9.78 13.88
C VAL A 611 -0.59 10.20 15.27
N VAL A 612 0.11 11.14 15.93
CA VAL A 612 -0.26 11.71 17.23
C VAL A 612 -1.31 12.81 17.02
N ASN A 613 -2.50 12.39 16.61
CA ASN A 613 -3.65 13.27 16.42
C ASN A 613 -4.26 13.64 17.78
N HIS A 614 -3.62 14.59 18.46
CA HIS A 614 -4.15 15.30 19.62
C HIS A 614 -5.49 15.98 19.29
#